data_AF-A0A5E4LA46-F1
#
_entry.id   AF-A0A5E4LA46-F1
#
_cell.length_a   1.000
_cell.length_b   1.000
_cell.length_c   1.000
_cell.angle_alpha   90.00
_cell.angle_beta   90.00
_cell.angle_gamma   90.00
#
_symmetry.space_group_name_H-M   'P 1'
#
loop_
_entity.id
_entity.type
_entity.pdbx_description
1 polymer ?
#
loop_
_entity_poly.entity_id
_entity_poly.type
_entity_poly.pdbx_seq_one_letter_code
_entity_poly.pdbx_strand_id
1 'polypeptide(L)'
;MDLDQIIGSMTLYNNRVILGGSQSYDEDMALTAAESMLIARAHHYSAIIHNPRTQGARVMLLHALEKALGLYEKSGNDVRSIMAKFFTSYIDSDLLNFIESHGDENSRKLVLNLRNGYICNAVARFTHKNLNPLTRMALSTIARNGVARKMFEDELAKRFAKKYGAPVLIDLDIASGIPKSTRVKLGEEEGFFYDESALANGLVRAISRQISLCIFSRKEDDSTLSQASHDFLLGIESLSPKLLHFIRNENNLPIEGLLLIFYSAHRLFSKEAEGRITMPRLRNINLIYRLVREFEKIDRLRNLFEYRFHNRYGFPYSDKLFEDIQLLVAMGMVDEDLRYFEKKGRWQQRYEYVLTSDGLEYAGLIAPSYQNELKIIENHLAINKHSIPRDMVSIAKNRYKKELNKGLASHL
;
A
#
# COMPACT_ATOMS: atom_id res chain seq x y z
N MET A 1 -12.42 -7.20 -20.48
CA MET A 1 -12.91 -5.82 -20.30
C MET A 1 -13.58 -5.45 -21.60
N ASP A 2 -14.88 -5.19 -21.56
CA ASP A 2 -15.65 -4.73 -22.71
C ASP A 2 -15.73 -3.20 -22.64
N LEU A 3 -15.10 -2.53 -23.60
CA LEU A 3 -15.05 -1.06 -23.63
C LEU A 3 -16.42 -0.48 -24.03
N ASP A 4 -17.15 -1.15 -24.90
CA ASP A 4 -18.45 -0.69 -25.38
C ASP A 4 -19.47 -0.73 -24.25
N GLN A 5 -19.41 -1.76 -23.40
CA GLN A 5 -20.23 -1.83 -22.19
C GLN A 5 -19.92 -0.70 -21.20
N ILE A 6 -18.64 -0.36 -21.01
CA ILE A 6 -18.24 0.75 -20.13
C ILE A 6 -18.78 2.07 -20.68
N ILE A 7 -18.55 2.36 -21.96
CA ILE A 7 -19.00 3.59 -22.62
C ILE A 7 -20.53 3.69 -22.60
N GLY A 8 -21.22 2.59 -22.89
CA GLY A 8 -22.68 2.52 -22.84
C GLY A 8 -23.25 2.72 -21.44
N SER A 9 -22.47 2.45 -20.39
CA SER A 9 -22.86 2.65 -18.99
C SER A 9 -22.45 4.03 -18.43
N MET A 10 -21.77 4.88 -19.21
CA MET A 10 -21.35 6.21 -18.75
C MET A 10 -22.51 7.20 -18.84
N THR A 11 -22.78 7.89 -17.74
CA THR A 11 -23.82 8.92 -17.67
C THR A 11 -23.29 10.20 -17.01
N LEU A 12 -23.88 11.34 -17.39
CA LEU A 12 -23.61 12.63 -16.77
C LEU A 12 -24.60 12.85 -15.62
N TYR A 13 -24.08 13.00 -14.41
CA TYR A 13 -24.87 13.30 -13.22
C TYR A 13 -24.19 14.38 -12.38
N ASN A 14 -24.89 15.46 -12.08
CA ASN A 14 -24.36 16.61 -11.32
C ASN A 14 -23.00 17.11 -11.88
N ASN A 15 -22.92 17.32 -13.19
CA ASN A 15 -21.71 17.72 -13.94
C ASN A 15 -20.50 16.80 -13.77
N ARG A 16 -20.74 15.52 -13.46
CA ARG A 16 -19.70 14.48 -13.33
C ARG A 16 -20.06 13.29 -14.21
N VAL A 17 -19.04 12.66 -14.76
CA VAL A 17 -19.18 11.37 -15.44
C VAL A 17 -19.16 10.28 -14.39
N ILE A 18 -20.20 9.45 -14.36
CA ILE A 18 -20.34 8.29 -13.47
C ILE A 18 -20.81 7.08 -14.27
N LEU A 19 -20.70 5.89 -13.68
CA LEU A 19 -21.31 4.68 -14.24
C LEU A 19 -22.72 4.55 -13.68
N GLY A 20 -23.71 4.29 -14.53
CA GLY A 20 -25.09 4.17 -14.07
C GLY A 20 -26.05 3.78 -15.17
N GLY A 21 -27.16 3.17 -14.74
CA GLY A 21 -28.25 2.76 -15.61
C GLY A 21 -29.50 3.62 -15.43
N SER A 22 -30.40 3.57 -16.41
CA SER A 22 -31.74 4.18 -16.30
C SER A 22 -32.79 3.17 -15.82
N GLN A 23 -32.54 1.88 -16.07
CA GLN A 23 -33.37 0.75 -15.66
C GLN A 23 -32.55 -0.21 -14.79
N SER A 24 -33.22 -1.11 -14.06
CA SER A 24 -32.55 -2.07 -13.16
C SER A 24 -31.50 -2.93 -13.86
N TYR A 25 -31.77 -3.34 -15.11
CA TYR A 25 -30.81 -4.11 -15.89
C TYR A 25 -29.57 -3.29 -16.27
N ASP A 26 -29.76 -2.03 -16.68
CA ASP A 26 -28.66 -1.13 -17.03
C ASP A 26 -27.78 -0.81 -15.81
N GLU A 27 -28.38 -0.76 -14.61
CA GLU A 27 -27.66 -0.57 -13.35
C GLU A 27 -26.74 -1.76 -13.05
N ASP A 28 -27.25 -2.99 -13.20
CA ASP A 28 -26.47 -4.21 -13.04
C ASP A 28 -25.34 -4.29 -14.09
N MET A 29 -25.60 -3.84 -15.33
CA MET A 29 -24.58 -3.75 -16.37
C MET A 29 -23.50 -2.72 -16.05
N ALA A 30 -23.87 -1.56 -15.49
CA ALA A 30 -22.92 -0.54 -15.06
C ALA A 30 -22.03 -1.02 -13.91
N LEU A 31 -22.60 -1.74 -12.94
CA LEU A 31 -21.84 -2.39 -11.86
C LEU A 31 -20.87 -3.44 -12.41
N THR A 32 -21.36 -4.32 -13.29
CA THR A 32 -20.55 -5.37 -13.94
C THR A 32 -19.39 -4.78 -14.74
N ALA A 33 -19.63 -3.66 -15.44
CA ALA A 33 -18.60 -2.93 -16.19
C ALA A 33 -17.52 -2.37 -15.24
N ALA A 34 -17.94 -1.74 -14.14
CA ALA A 34 -17.03 -1.21 -13.12
C ALA A 34 -16.19 -2.32 -12.46
N GLU A 35 -16.81 -3.46 -12.14
CA GLU A 35 -16.13 -4.64 -11.58
C GLU A 35 -15.09 -5.19 -12.57
N SER A 36 -15.47 -5.30 -13.84
CA SER A 36 -14.59 -5.76 -14.92
C SER A 36 -13.35 -4.90 -15.08
N MET A 37 -13.47 -3.57 -14.89
CA MET A 37 -12.31 -2.66 -14.88
C MET A 37 -11.36 -2.95 -13.72
N LEU A 38 -11.90 -3.21 -12.52
CA LEU A 38 -11.10 -3.55 -11.34
C LEU A 38 -10.40 -4.90 -11.49
N ILE A 39 -11.09 -5.91 -12.03
CA ILE A 39 -10.53 -7.23 -12.33
C ILE A 39 -9.36 -7.07 -13.30
N ALA A 40 -9.58 -6.37 -14.43
CA ALA A 40 -8.54 -6.12 -15.42
C ALA A 40 -7.32 -5.42 -14.81
N ARG A 41 -7.53 -4.42 -13.93
CA ARG A 41 -6.46 -3.73 -13.22
C ARG A 41 -5.69 -4.66 -12.27
N ALA A 42 -6.39 -5.46 -11.47
CA ALA A 42 -5.77 -6.42 -10.56
C ALA A 42 -4.91 -7.45 -11.33
N HIS A 43 -5.40 -7.94 -12.46
CA HIS A 43 -4.65 -8.82 -13.36
C HIS A 43 -3.46 -8.12 -14.01
N HIS A 44 -3.60 -6.88 -14.46
CA HIS A 44 -2.51 -6.11 -15.07
C HIS A 44 -1.30 -5.99 -14.12
N TYR A 45 -1.54 -5.62 -12.85
CA TYR A 45 -0.44 -5.54 -11.89
C TYR A 45 0.18 -6.91 -11.59
N SER A 46 -0.63 -7.93 -11.37
CA SER A 46 -0.13 -9.25 -10.96
C SER A 46 0.59 -9.99 -12.09
N ALA A 47 0.09 -9.90 -13.32
CA ALA A 47 0.60 -10.66 -14.46
C ALA A 47 1.72 -9.92 -15.22
N ILE A 48 1.67 -8.58 -15.28
CA ILE A 48 2.56 -7.76 -16.12
C ILE A 48 3.54 -6.95 -15.27
N ILE A 49 3.04 -6.08 -14.37
CA ILE A 49 3.89 -5.14 -13.61
C ILE A 49 4.79 -5.88 -12.62
N HIS A 50 4.21 -6.74 -11.78
CA HIS A 50 4.92 -7.53 -10.80
C HIS A 50 5.37 -8.89 -11.37
N ASN A 51 5.49 -9.01 -12.69
CA ASN A 51 6.14 -10.17 -13.28
C ASN A 51 7.64 -10.12 -12.97
N PRO A 52 8.25 -11.20 -12.42
CA PRO A 52 9.67 -11.18 -12.09
C PRO A 52 10.58 -10.82 -13.27
N ARG A 53 10.24 -11.21 -14.51
CA ARG A 53 11.03 -10.81 -15.69
C ARG A 53 10.91 -9.32 -15.99
N THR A 54 9.71 -8.75 -15.90
CA THR A 54 9.50 -7.30 -16.07
C THR A 54 10.25 -6.52 -14.98
N GLN A 55 10.11 -6.92 -13.72
CA GLN A 55 10.82 -6.31 -12.59
C GLN A 55 12.34 -6.45 -12.73
N GLY A 56 12.83 -7.62 -13.15
CA GLY A 56 14.24 -7.89 -13.40
C GLY A 56 14.81 -6.98 -14.48
N ALA A 57 14.10 -6.83 -15.60
CA ALA A 57 14.52 -5.92 -16.67
C ALA A 57 14.56 -4.46 -16.18
N ARG A 58 13.54 -4.03 -15.45
CA ARG A 58 13.44 -2.68 -14.89
C ARG A 58 14.59 -2.38 -13.92
N VAL A 59 14.88 -3.27 -12.97
CA VAL A 59 15.92 -3.04 -11.96
C VAL A 59 17.31 -3.04 -12.58
N MET A 60 17.56 -3.89 -13.59
CA MET A 60 18.81 -3.86 -14.35
C MET A 60 19.01 -2.50 -15.05
N LEU A 61 17.96 -2.00 -15.71
CA LEU A 61 18.02 -0.71 -16.41
C LEU A 61 18.20 0.46 -15.43
N LEU A 62 17.40 0.48 -14.35
CA LEU A 62 17.48 1.52 -13.34
C LEU A 62 18.85 1.55 -12.69
N HIS A 63 19.39 0.40 -12.28
CA HIS A 63 20.72 0.32 -11.68
C HIS A 63 21.81 0.83 -12.63
N ALA A 64 21.77 0.41 -13.89
CA ALA A 64 22.74 0.84 -14.90
C ALA A 64 22.65 2.36 -15.17
N LEU A 65 21.43 2.90 -15.23
CA LEU A 65 21.18 4.33 -15.42
C LEU A 65 21.69 5.15 -14.24
N GLU A 66 21.37 4.74 -13.02
CA GLU A 66 21.80 5.45 -11.81
C GLU A 66 23.32 5.48 -11.66
N LYS A 67 24.00 4.38 -11.99
CA LYS A 67 25.46 4.33 -12.01
C LYS A 67 26.06 5.23 -13.08
N ALA A 68 25.51 5.21 -14.29
CA ALA A 68 25.94 6.11 -15.36
C ALA A 68 25.76 7.58 -14.98
N LEU A 69 24.64 7.95 -14.36
CA LEU A 69 24.40 9.31 -13.87
C LEU A 69 25.39 9.72 -12.77
N GLY A 70 25.64 8.84 -11.80
CA GLY A 70 26.60 9.12 -10.74
C GLY A 70 28.04 9.27 -11.24
N LEU A 71 28.42 8.58 -12.32
CA LEU A 71 29.72 8.76 -12.98
C LEU A 71 29.75 10.05 -13.81
N TYR A 72 28.68 10.32 -14.56
CA TYR A 72 28.53 11.55 -15.34
C TYR A 72 28.69 12.80 -14.46
N GLU A 73 28.08 12.79 -13.28
CA GLU A 73 28.21 13.83 -12.26
C GLU A 73 29.65 13.98 -11.77
N LYS A 74 30.31 12.86 -11.41
CA LYS A 74 31.70 12.86 -10.92
C LYS A 74 32.71 13.35 -11.95
N SER A 75 32.40 13.22 -13.24
CA SER A 75 33.18 13.82 -14.33
C SER A 75 32.98 15.32 -14.48
N GLY A 76 32.21 15.97 -13.59
CA GLY A 76 31.98 17.41 -13.60
C GLY A 76 30.85 17.87 -14.50
N ASN A 77 30.05 16.94 -15.05
CA ASN A 77 28.95 17.30 -15.94
C ASN A 77 27.67 17.63 -15.18
N ASP A 78 26.81 18.46 -15.78
CA ASP A 78 25.55 18.87 -15.18
C ASP A 78 24.46 17.80 -15.35
N VAL A 79 24.16 17.09 -14.26
CA VAL A 79 23.09 16.09 -14.19
C VAL A 79 21.71 16.72 -14.37
N ARG A 80 21.47 17.98 -13.97
CA ARG A 80 20.13 18.58 -14.09
C ARG A 80 19.77 18.82 -15.55
N SER A 81 20.73 19.29 -16.35
CA SER A 81 20.55 19.46 -17.79
C SER A 81 20.26 18.13 -18.49
N ILE A 82 20.97 17.05 -18.15
CA ILE A 82 20.71 15.75 -18.77
C ILE A 82 19.36 15.15 -18.32
N MET A 83 18.98 15.33 -17.04
CA MET A 83 17.64 14.96 -16.56
C MET A 83 16.54 15.67 -17.34
N ALA A 84 16.67 16.98 -17.59
CA ALA A 84 15.68 17.71 -18.38
C ALA A 84 15.53 17.12 -19.79
N LYS A 85 16.64 16.71 -20.43
CA LYS A 85 16.61 16.04 -21.73
C LYS A 85 15.96 14.66 -21.68
N PHE A 86 16.18 13.90 -20.60
CA PHE A 86 15.51 12.60 -20.40
C PHE A 86 13.98 12.72 -20.44
N PHE A 87 13.44 13.82 -19.92
CA PHE A 87 11.98 14.04 -19.90
C PHE A 87 11.43 14.68 -21.17
N THR A 88 12.25 15.40 -21.95
CA THR A 88 11.74 16.28 -23.02
C THR A 88 12.11 15.84 -24.42
N SER A 89 13.24 15.14 -24.60
CA SER A 89 13.78 14.89 -25.94
C SER A 89 14.35 13.49 -26.16
N TYR A 90 14.76 12.79 -25.10
CA TYR A 90 15.34 11.46 -25.24
C TYR A 90 14.25 10.43 -25.52
N ILE A 91 14.55 9.51 -26.44
CA ILE A 91 13.85 8.23 -26.57
C ILE A 91 14.62 7.10 -25.89
N ASP A 92 14.02 5.91 -25.83
CA ASP A 92 14.63 4.73 -25.19
C ASP A 92 16.05 4.44 -25.70
N SER A 93 16.29 4.59 -27.02
CA SER A 93 17.62 4.41 -27.62
C SER A 93 18.66 5.40 -27.08
N ASP A 94 18.28 6.67 -26.89
CA ASP A 94 19.17 7.69 -26.35
C ASP A 94 19.55 7.39 -24.90
N LEU A 95 18.59 6.89 -24.12
CA LEU A 95 18.82 6.49 -22.73
C LEU A 95 19.79 5.30 -22.65
N LEU A 96 19.65 4.30 -23.53
CA LEU A 96 20.58 3.18 -23.60
C LEU A 96 21.98 3.65 -24.03
N ASN A 97 22.07 4.50 -25.06
CA ASN A 97 23.34 5.04 -25.55
C ASN A 97 24.05 5.90 -24.49
N PHE A 98 23.27 6.64 -23.68
CA PHE A 98 23.81 7.39 -22.54
C PHE A 98 24.49 6.47 -21.53
N ILE A 99 23.86 5.34 -21.19
CA ILE A 99 24.45 4.35 -20.27
C ILE A 99 25.69 3.71 -20.88
N GLU A 100 25.67 3.40 -22.18
CA GLU A 100 26.85 2.84 -22.86
C GLU A 100 28.05 3.79 -22.82
N SER A 101 27.80 5.09 -22.99
CA SER A 101 28.83 6.12 -23.05
C SER A 101 29.41 6.47 -21.67
N HIS A 102 28.59 6.47 -20.62
CA HIS A 102 28.97 7.02 -19.30
C HIS A 102 28.95 5.99 -18.16
N GLY A 103 28.37 4.81 -18.37
CA GLY A 103 28.34 3.72 -17.40
C GLY A 103 29.69 3.03 -17.23
N ASP A 104 29.87 2.37 -16.09
CA ASP A 104 30.99 1.45 -15.86
C ASP A 104 30.80 0.12 -16.61
N GLU A 105 31.81 -0.75 -16.56
CA GLU A 105 31.78 -2.06 -17.22
C GLU A 105 30.55 -2.90 -16.82
N ASN A 106 30.17 -2.86 -15.53
CA ASN A 106 29.00 -3.55 -15.03
C ASN A 106 27.69 -2.99 -15.61
N SER A 107 27.54 -1.66 -15.67
CA SER A 107 26.36 -1.01 -16.25
C SER A 107 26.21 -1.32 -17.73
N ARG A 108 27.32 -1.29 -18.48
CA ARG A 108 27.34 -1.69 -19.91
C ARG A 108 26.97 -3.16 -20.08
N LYS A 109 27.49 -4.06 -19.22
CA LYS A 109 27.12 -5.49 -19.22
C LYS A 109 25.63 -5.70 -18.93
N LEU A 110 25.04 -4.93 -18.01
CA LEU A 110 23.60 -5.00 -17.74
C LEU A 110 22.77 -4.58 -18.96
N VAL A 111 23.14 -3.49 -19.64
CA VAL A 111 22.45 -3.06 -20.87
C VAL A 111 22.61 -4.06 -22.01
N LEU A 112 23.81 -4.62 -22.20
CA LEU A 112 24.04 -5.66 -23.19
C LEU A 112 23.18 -6.90 -22.92
N ASN A 113 23.10 -7.33 -21.66
CA ASN A 113 22.26 -8.43 -21.24
C ASN A 113 20.77 -8.15 -21.50
N LEU A 114 20.30 -6.93 -21.23
CA LEU A 114 18.92 -6.51 -21.55
C LEU A 114 18.65 -6.62 -23.05
N ARG A 115 19.54 -6.08 -23.90
CA ARG A 115 19.41 -6.15 -25.36
C ARG A 115 19.36 -7.59 -25.89
N ASN A 116 20.11 -8.49 -25.27
CA ASN A 116 20.16 -9.91 -25.65
C ASN A 116 19.06 -10.77 -24.99
N GLY A 117 18.17 -10.18 -24.18
CA GLY A 117 17.12 -10.90 -23.47
C GLY A 117 17.61 -11.74 -22.27
N TYR A 118 18.85 -11.54 -21.82
CA TYR A 118 19.44 -12.20 -20.65
C TYR A 118 19.09 -11.46 -19.36
N ILE A 119 17.83 -11.51 -18.98
CA ILE A 119 17.33 -10.88 -17.74
C ILE A 119 17.81 -11.65 -16.51
N CYS A 120 18.21 -10.93 -15.45
CA CYS A 120 18.57 -11.53 -14.16
C CYS A 120 17.41 -12.38 -13.59
N ASN A 121 17.76 -13.51 -12.98
CA ASN A 121 16.78 -14.41 -12.37
C ASN A 121 16.39 -13.91 -10.98
N ALA A 122 15.11 -14.04 -10.62
CA ALA A 122 14.67 -13.80 -9.25
C ALA A 122 15.00 -15.02 -8.38
N VAL A 123 16.05 -14.91 -7.55
CA VAL A 123 16.43 -15.97 -6.60
C VAL A 123 15.53 -16.03 -5.38
N ALA A 124 14.89 -14.91 -5.04
CA ALA A 124 13.86 -14.88 -4.03
C ALA A 124 12.79 -13.84 -4.37
N ARG A 125 11.56 -14.17 -4.00
CA ARG A 125 10.40 -13.30 -4.16
C ARG A 125 9.55 -13.32 -2.90
N PHE A 126 9.37 -12.14 -2.30
CA PHE A 126 8.51 -11.93 -1.16
C PHE A 126 7.27 -11.19 -1.59
N THR A 127 6.12 -11.81 -1.35
CA THR A 127 4.80 -11.22 -1.59
C THR A 127 4.08 -11.01 -0.27
N HIS A 128 2.87 -10.44 -0.33
CA HIS A 128 1.99 -10.32 0.83
C HIS A 128 1.92 -11.62 1.64
N LYS A 129 1.74 -12.77 0.99
CA LYS A 129 1.58 -14.06 1.69
C LYS A 129 2.79 -14.46 2.56
N ASN A 130 4.00 -14.12 2.11
CA ASN A 130 5.26 -14.57 2.72
C ASN A 130 5.80 -13.60 3.78
N LEU A 131 5.32 -12.36 3.77
CA LEU A 131 5.74 -11.32 4.72
C LEU A 131 4.79 -11.32 5.92
N ASN A 132 5.30 -11.07 7.12
CA ASN A 132 4.43 -10.84 8.28
C ASN A 132 3.75 -9.45 8.19
N PRO A 133 2.61 -9.23 8.85
CA PRO A 133 1.86 -7.96 8.76
C PRO A 133 2.65 -6.70 9.14
N LEU A 134 3.52 -6.75 10.15
CA LEU A 134 4.34 -5.60 10.57
C LEU A 134 5.32 -5.22 9.45
N THR A 135 5.98 -6.22 8.86
CA THR A 135 6.91 -6.01 7.73
C THR A 135 6.17 -5.58 6.47
N ARG A 136 4.98 -6.13 6.17
CA ARG A 136 4.14 -5.65 5.06
C ARG A 136 3.83 -4.17 5.21
N MET A 137 3.38 -3.76 6.39
CA MET A 137 3.08 -2.36 6.68
C MET A 137 4.32 -1.49 6.52
N ALA A 138 5.47 -1.94 7.04
CA ALA A 138 6.70 -1.20 6.94
C ALA A 138 7.20 -1.01 5.50
N LEU A 139 7.25 -2.09 4.72
CA LEU A 139 7.67 -2.05 3.32
C LEU A 139 6.69 -1.24 2.47
N SER A 140 5.38 -1.34 2.75
CA SER A 140 4.34 -0.56 2.09
C SER A 140 4.54 0.95 2.28
N THR A 141 4.93 1.38 3.48
CA THR A 141 5.27 2.78 3.78
C THR A 141 6.59 3.19 3.12
N ILE A 142 7.63 2.35 3.20
CA ILE A 142 8.94 2.61 2.58
C ILE A 142 8.80 2.76 1.06
N ALA A 143 8.07 1.86 0.40
CA ALA A 143 7.91 1.83 -1.05
C ALA A 143 7.22 3.10 -1.61
N ARG A 144 6.42 3.79 -0.78
CA ARG A 144 5.75 5.05 -1.15
C ARG A 144 6.63 6.28 -0.99
N ASN A 145 7.83 6.13 -0.42
CA ASN A 145 8.84 7.16 -0.34
C ASN A 145 10.04 6.76 -1.21
N GLY A 146 10.25 7.44 -2.34
CA GLY A 146 11.27 7.05 -3.32
C GLY A 146 12.70 7.01 -2.76
N VAL A 147 13.05 7.96 -1.89
CA VAL A 147 14.38 8.03 -1.24
C VAL A 147 14.54 6.85 -0.28
N ALA A 148 13.55 6.61 0.57
CA ALA A 148 13.60 5.50 1.50
C ALA A 148 13.61 4.15 0.79
N ARG A 149 12.79 3.96 -0.25
CA ARG A 149 12.79 2.74 -1.07
C ARG A 149 14.20 2.45 -1.60
N LYS A 150 14.85 3.46 -2.18
CA LYS A 150 16.21 3.31 -2.69
C LYS A 150 17.21 2.98 -1.59
N MET A 151 17.16 3.68 -0.46
CA MET A 151 18.03 3.39 0.69
C MET A 151 17.84 1.95 1.19
N PHE A 152 16.60 1.46 1.21
CA PHE A 152 16.27 0.09 1.58
C PHE A 152 16.88 -0.93 0.62
N GLU A 153 16.65 -0.74 -0.68
CA GLU A 153 17.14 -1.62 -1.76
C GLU A 153 18.68 -1.66 -1.77
N ASP A 154 19.35 -0.50 -1.71
CA ASP A 154 20.80 -0.40 -1.71
C ASP A 154 21.44 -1.05 -0.47
N GLU A 155 20.86 -0.83 0.71
CA GLU A 155 21.40 -1.36 1.97
C GLU A 155 21.21 -2.87 2.07
N LEU A 156 20.07 -3.42 1.65
CA LEU A 156 19.91 -4.87 1.55
C LEU A 156 20.88 -5.47 0.52
N ALA A 157 21.03 -4.83 -0.65
CA ALA A 157 21.90 -5.34 -1.70
C ALA A 157 23.35 -5.43 -1.21
N LYS A 158 23.84 -4.39 -0.52
CA LYS A 158 25.16 -4.40 0.13
C LYS A 158 25.30 -5.49 1.17
N ARG A 159 24.30 -5.70 2.03
CA ARG A 159 24.34 -6.73 3.09
C ARG A 159 24.44 -8.13 2.50
N PHE A 160 23.61 -8.43 1.50
CA PHE A 160 23.61 -9.75 0.87
C PHE A 160 24.87 -9.96 0.03
N ALA A 161 25.31 -8.96 -0.72
CA ALA A 161 26.57 -9.05 -1.46
C ALA A 161 27.77 -9.31 -0.53
N LYS A 162 27.83 -8.64 0.63
CA LYS A 162 28.88 -8.89 1.62
C LYS A 162 28.80 -10.29 2.23
N LYS A 163 27.59 -10.80 2.49
CA LYS A 163 27.40 -12.11 3.14
C LYS A 163 27.68 -13.28 2.20
N TYR A 164 27.25 -13.19 0.94
CA TYR A 164 27.33 -14.30 -0.01
C TYR A 164 28.44 -14.13 -1.06
N GLY A 165 29.14 -12.99 -1.08
CA GLY A 165 30.19 -12.72 -2.06
C GLY A 165 29.68 -12.52 -3.49
N ALA A 166 28.36 -12.37 -3.68
CA ALA A 166 27.71 -12.29 -4.99
C ALA A 166 26.86 -11.01 -5.11
N PRO A 167 26.99 -10.23 -6.21
CA PRO A 167 26.20 -9.02 -6.40
C PRO A 167 24.72 -9.36 -6.61
N VAL A 168 23.83 -8.64 -5.92
CA VAL A 168 22.38 -8.78 -6.08
C VAL A 168 21.75 -7.43 -6.40
N LEU A 169 20.64 -7.48 -7.14
CA LEU A 169 19.75 -6.34 -7.37
C LEU A 169 18.45 -6.56 -6.61
N ILE A 170 17.91 -5.50 -6.02
CA ILE A 170 16.69 -5.58 -5.19
C ILE A 170 15.69 -4.58 -5.73
N ASP A 171 14.45 -5.03 -5.88
CA ASP A 171 13.34 -4.22 -6.37
C ASP A 171 12.15 -4.42 -5.43
N LEU A 172 11.79 -3.35 -4.72
CA LEU A 172 10.60 -3.27 -3.87
C LEU A 172 9.51 -2.52 -4.63
N ASP A 173 8.50 -3.25 -5.11
CA ASP A 173 7.38 -2.66 -5.81
C ASP A 173 6.05 -2.87 -5.09
N ILE A 174 5.16 -1.92 -5.30
CA ILE A 174 3.80 -1.93 -4.78
C ILE A 174 2.83 -1.48 -5.87
N ALA A 175 1.61 -2.01 -5.85
CA ALA A 175 0.55 -1.41 -6.66
C ALA A 175 0.25 0.01 -6.15
N SER A 176 0.16 0.95 -7.09
CA SER A 176 -0.15 2.35 -6.84
C SER A 176 -1.50 2.73 -7.45
N GLY A 177 -2.11 3.79 -6.90
CA GLY A 177 -3.37 4.31 -7.42
C GLY A 177 -4.49 3.27 -7.30
N ILE A 178 -4.90 3.00 -6.07
CA ILE A 178 -6.20 2.37 -5.82
C ILE A 178 -7.24 3.18 -6.63
N PRO A 179 -8.10 2.52 -7.43
CA PRO A 179 -9.07 3.24 -8.24
C PRO A 179 -9.83 4.21 -7.33
N LYS A 180 -9.77 5.48 -7.71
CA LYS A 180 -10.43 6.57 -6.96
C LYS A 180 -11.90 6.23 -6.79
N SER A 181 -12.54 6.82 -5.78
CA SER A 181 -13.95 6.60 -5.47
C SER A 181 -14.82 6.56 -6.73
N THR A 182 -15.12 5.34 -7.20
CA THR A 182 -16.02 5.17 -8.34
C THR A 182 -17.41 5.35 -7.77
N ARG A 183 -18.18 6.27 -8.33
CA ARG A 183 -19.57 6.50 -7.93
C ARG A 183 -20.45 5.82 -8.96
N VAL A 184 -21.50 5.19 -8.47
CA VAL A 184 -22.50 4.52 -9.29
C VAL A 184 -23.86 5.13 -9.02
N LYS A 185 -24.65 5.33 -10.09
CA LYS A 185 -26.05 5.74 -9.97
C LYS A 185 -26.92 4.49 -9.93
N LEU A 186 -27.72 4.36 -8.88
CA LEU A 186 -28.69 3.27 -8.69
C LEU A 186 -30.06 3.89 -8.40
N GLY A 187 -30.92 3.96 -9.40
CA GLY A 187 -32.15 4.76 -9.41
C GLY A 187 -31.83 6.24 -9.28
N GLU A 188 -32.48 6.93 -8.32
CA GLU A 188 -32.24 8.35 -8.05
C GLU A 188 -31.12 8.62 -7.01
N GLU A 189 -30.52 7.57 -6.46
CA GLU A 189 -29.46 7.69 -5.44
C GLU A 189 -28.07 7.40 -6.04
N GLU A 190 -27.06 8.11 -5.53
CA GLU A 190 -25.65 7.93 -5.89
C GLU A 190 -24.94 7.18 -4.76
N GLY A 191 -24.41 5.99 -5.05
CA GLY A 191 -23.68 5.14 -4.11
C GLY A 191 -22.17 5.18 -4.32
N PHE A 192 -21.40 4.84 -3.29
CA PHE A 192 -19.99 4.50 -3.50
C PHE A 192 -19.92 3.08 -4.03
N PHE A 193 -19.28 2.88 -5.17
CA PHE A 193 -19.20 1.57 -5.80
C PHE A 193 -18.68 0.46 -4.87
N TYR A 194 -17.73 0.78 -3.99
CA TYR A 194 -17.17 -0.17 -3.02
C TYR A 194 -18.12 -0.52 -1.87
N ASP A 195 -19.12 0.32 -1.61
CA ASP A 195 -20.22 0.07 -0.68
C ASP A 195 -21.40 -0.64 -1.38
N GLU A 196 -21.44 -0.65 -2.72
CA GLU A 196 -22.51 -1.33 -3.48
C GLU A 196 -22.06 -2.73 -3.95
N SER A 197 -20.75 -2.97 -4.11
CA SER A 197 -20.21 -4.26 -4.55
C SER A 197 -19.15 -4.82 -3.59
N ALA A 198 -19.46 -5.98 -3.01
CA ALA A 198 -18.53 -6.74 -2.18
C ALA A 198 -17.32 -7.23 -3.00
N LEU A 199 -17.51 -7.53 -4.29
CA LEU A 199 -16.44 -7.89 -5.20
C LEU A 199 -15.50 -6.69 -5.43
N ALA A 200 -16.06 -5.50 -5.68
CA ALA A 200 -15.27 -4.29 -5.88
C ALA A 200 -14.41 -3.95 -4.66
N ASN A 201 -14.97 -4.03 -3.46
CA ASN A 201 -14.19 -3.86 -2.24
C ASN A 201 -13.12 -4.96 -2.07
N GLY A 202 -13.47 -6.22 -2.33
CA GLY A 202 -12.52 -7.33 -2.37
C GLY A 202 -11.34 -7.08 -3.32
N LEU A 203 -11.61 -6.55 -4.50
CA LEU A 203 -10.61 -6.23 -5.53
C LEU A 203 -9.74 -5.02 -5.16
N VAL A 204 -10.32 -3.97 -4.58
CA VAL A 204 -9.54 -2.84 -4.04
C VAL A 204 -8.54 -3.35 -3.01
N ARG A 205 -8.98 -4.17 -2.06
CA ARG A 205 -8.10 -4.79 -1.06
C ARG A 205 -7.07 -5.70 -1.72
N ALA A 206 -7.45 -6.48 -2.74
CA ALA A 206 -6.51 -7.33 -3.47
C ALA A 206 -5.41 -6.52 -4.18
N ILE A 207 -5.75 -5.40 -4.82
CA ILE A 207 -4.79 -4.49 -5.45
C ILE A 207 -3.89 -3.87 -4.37
N SER A 208 -4.45 -3.34 -3.29
CA SER A 208 -3.68 -2.75 -2.18
C SER A 208 -2.72 -3.73 -1.51
N ARG A 209 -3.01 -5.04 -1.56
CA ARG A 209 -2.13 -6.11 -1.05
C ARG A 209 -0.96 -6.41 -1.96
N GLN A 210 -0.94 -5.92 -3.20
CA GLN A 210 0.12 -6.25 -4.15
C GLN A 210 1.42 -5.54 -3.79
N ILE A 211 2.22 -6.24 -3.01
CA ILE A 211 3.62 -5.97 -2.74
C ILE A 211 4.46 -7.06 -3.40
N SER A 212 5.52 -6.67 -4.09
CA SER A 212 6.46 -7.57 -4.76
C SER A 212 7.87 -7.11 -4.48
N LEU A 213 8.53 -7.77 -3.52
CA LEU A 213 9.95 -7.58 -3.24
C LEU A 213 10.74 -8.73 -3.86
N CYS A 214 11.51 -8.42 -4.89
CA CYS A 214 12.29 -9.39 -5.64
C CYS A 214 13.78 -9.15 -5.42
N ILE A 215 14.52 -10.24 -5.24
CA ILE A 215 15.99 -10.25 -5.19
C ILE A 215 16.47 -10.98 -6.43
N PHE A 216 17.29 -10.29 -7.22
CA PHE A 216 17.78 -10.76 -8.49
C PHE A 216 19.28 -11.00 -8.46
N SER A 217 19.73 -12.05 -9.13
CA SER A 217 21.13 -12.36 -9.36
C SER A 217 21.40 -12.73 -10.81
N ARG A 218 22.69 -12.74 -11.15
CA ARG A 218 23.15 -13.31 -12.41
C ARG A 218 23.09 -14.83 -12.31
N LYS A 219 22.86 -15.49 -13.45
CA LYS A 219 22.74 -16.94 -13.55
C LYS A 219 23.95 -17.70 -12.95
N GLU A 220 25.14 -17.11 -13.03
CA GLU A 220 26.39 -17.66 -12.48
C GLU A 220 26.37 -17.75 -10.94
N ASP A 221 25.59 -16.89 -10.28
CA ASP A 221 25.52 -16.76 -8.81
C ASP A 221 24.30 -17.47 -8.19
N ASP A 222 23.39 -17.99 -9.02
CA ASP A 222 22.10 -18.55 -8.59
C ASP A 222 22.29 -19.76 -7.64
N SER A 223 23.31 -20.59 -7.88
CA SER A 223 23.59 -21.77 -7.04
C SER A 223 23.92 -21.37 -5.60
N THR A 224 24.76 -20.35 -5.41
CA THR A 224 25.16 -19.80 -4.11
C THR A 224 23.98 -19.17 -3.36
N LEU A 225 23.05 -18.55 -4.07
CA LEU A 225 21.96 -17.76 -3.48
C LEU A 225 20.63 -18.52 -3.35
N SER A 226 20.48 -19.66 -4.04
CA SER A 226 19.24 -20.43 -4.10
C SER A 226 18.70 -20.88 -2.72
N GLN A 227 19.58 -21.04 -1.73
CA GLN A 227 19.21 -21.47 -0.37
C GLN A 227 19.13 -20.29 0.64
N ALA A 228 19.39 -19.05 0.21
CA ALA A 228 19.48 -17.89 1.08
C ALA A 228 18.12 -17.25 1.42
N SER A 229 16.99 -17.83 0.99
CA SER A 229 15.66 -17.21 1.14
C SER A 229 15.29 -16.88 2.59
N HIS A 230 15.66 -17.72 3.56
CA HIS A 230 15.38 -17.45 4.97
C HIS A 230 16.19 -16.25 5.49
N ASP A 231 17.47 -16.21 5.15
CA ASP A 231 18.37 -15.12 5.51
C ASP A 231 17.96 -13.79 4.87
N PHE A 232 17.44 -13.83 3.64
CA PHE A 232 16.87 -12.66 2.98
C PHE A 232 15.68 -12.11 3.77
N LEU A 233 14.76 -12.98 4.21
CA LEU A 233 13.63 -12.58 5.03
C LEU A 233 14.09 -11.91 6.33
N LEU A 234 15.04 -12.51 7.06
CA LEU A 234 15.60 -11.92 8.28
C LEU A 234 16.27 -10.55 8.01
N GLY A 235 16.95 -10.41 6.88
CA GLY A 235 17.51 -9.13 6.44
C GLY A 235 16.44 -8.06 6.24
N ILE A 236 15.33 -8.42 5.60
CA ILE A 236 14.17 -7.55 5.34
C ILE A 236 13.49 -7.15 6.66
N GLU A 237 13.21 -8.11 7.54
CA GLU A 237 12.55 -7.91 8.83
C GLU A 237 13.39 -7.06 9.78
N SER A 238 14.71 -7.18 9.73
CA SER A 238 15.61 -6.40 10.57
C SER A 238 15.89 -4.98 10.06
N LEU A 239 15.88 -4.75 8.74
CA LEU A 239 16.15 -3.44 8.15
C LEU A 239 14.91 -2.54 8.11
N SER A 240 13.76 -3.09 7.71
CA SER A 240 12.56 -2.28 7.46
C SER A 240 12.13 -1.40 8.66
N PRO A 241 12.15 -1.86 9.94
CA PRO A 241 11.79 -1.01 11.07
C PRO A 241 12.82 0.09 11.34
N LYS A 242 14.11 -0.20 11.14
CA LYS A 242 15.19 0.77 11.35
C LYS A 242 15.09 1.92 10.35
N LEU A 243 14.80 1.61 9.10
CA LEU A 243 14.64 2.64 8.07
C LEU A 243 13.37 3.46 8.28
N LEU A 244 12.25 2.84 8.69
CA LEU A 244 11.06 3.60 9.05
C LEU A 244 11.33 4.60 10.18
N HIS A 245 12.08 4.19 11.20
CA HIS A 245 12.44 5.10 12.29
C HIS A 245 13.20 6.34 11.76
N PHE A 246 14.10 6.15 10.81
CA PHE A 246 14.78 7.25 10.13
C PHE A 246 13.79 8.15 9.36
N ILE A 247 12.87 7.58 8.57
CA ILE A 247 11.88 8.36 7.80
C ILE A 247 11.00 9.21 8.73
N ARG A 248 10.59 8.68 9.89
CA ARG A 248 9.75 9.41 10.86
C ARG A 248 10.42 10.68 11.39
N ASN A 249 11.75 10.68 11.50
CA ASN A 249 12.49 11.84 11.98
C ASN A 249 12.52 12.97 10.94
N GLU A 250 12.36 12.64 9.66
CA GLU A 250 12.42 13.62 8.55
C GLU A 250 11.03 13.99 8.01
N ASN A 251 10.08 13.07 8.06
CA ASN A 251 8.77 13.21 7.43
C ASN A 251 7.65 12.74 8.37
N ASN A 252 6.52 13.46 8.34
CA ASN A 252 5.29 12.97 8.94
C ASN A 252 4.70 11.86 8.06
N LEU A 253 4.13 10.83 8.70
CA LEU A 253 3.53 9.69 8.04
C LEU A 253 2.02 9.69 8.31
N PRO A 254 1.19 10.27 7.42
CA PRO A 254 -0.26 10.39 7.65
C PRO A 254 -0.96 9.05 7.92
N ILE A 255 -0.48 7.97 7.31
CA ILE A 255 -1.02 6.63 7.53
C ILE A 255 -0.75 6.10 8.95
N GLU A 256 0.37 6.49 9.56
CA GLU A 256 0.63 6.19 10.97
C GLU A 256 -0.30 7.00 11.87
N GLY A 257 -0.56 8.27 11.53
CA GLY A 257 -1.59 9.10 12.18
C GLY A 257 -2.97 8.43 12.18
N LEU A 258 -3.40 7.86 11.05
CA LEU A 258 -4.66 7.10 10.98
C LEU A 258 -4.65 5.88 11.89
N LEU A 259 -3.55 5.13 11.92
CA LEU A 259 -3.42 3.98 12.80
C LEU A 259 -3.49 4.39 14.27
N LEU A 260 -2.94 5.55 14.64
CA LEU A 260 -3.06 6.10 16.00
C LEU A 260 -4.51 6.41 16.36
N ILE A 261 -5.38 6.85 15.43
CA ILE A 261 -6.82 7.02 15.71
C ILE A 261 -7.45 5.67 16.10
N PHE A 262 -7.20 4.62 15.30
CA PHE A 262 -7.71 3.28 15.61
C PHE A 262 -7.15 2.74 16.93
N TYR A 263 -5.87 2.98 17.20
CA TYR A 263 -5.20 2.60 18.44
C TYR A 263 -5.80 3.29 19.67
N SER A 264 -5.98 4.62 19.62
CA SER A 264 -6.62 5.39 20.69
C SER A 264 -8.06 4.95 20.92
N ALA A 265 -8.84 4.71 19.85
CA ALA A 265 -10.19 4.19 19.97
C ALA A 265 -10.22 2.79 20.59
N HIS A 266 -9.31 1.90 20.17
CA HIS A 266 -9.16 0.58 20.77
C HIS A 266 -8.85 0.68 22.26
N ARG A 267 -7.85 1.47 22.67
CA ARG A 267 -7.49 1.64 24.09
C ARG A 267 -8.62 2.22 24.93
N LEU A 268 -9.40 3.15 24.36
CA LEU A 268 -10.49 3.82 25.06
C LEU A 268 -11.68 2.89 25.35
N PHE A 269 -11.98 1.95 24.45
CA PHE A 269 -13.19 1.13 24.54
C PHE A 269 -12.94 -0.35 24.86
N SER A 270 -11.73 -0.86 24.62
CA SER A 270 -11.42 -2.26 24.85
C SER A 270 -11.41 -2.62 26.33
N LYS A 271 -11.88 -3.82 26.65
CA LYS A 271 -11.85 -4.41 27.99
C LYS A 271 -11.39 -5.86 27.90
N GLU A 272 -10.47 -6.25 28.76
CA GLU A 272 -10.06 -7.64 28.91
C GLU A 272 -10.64 -8.20 30.22
N ALA A 273 -11.36 -9.32 30.13
CA ALA A 273 -11.94 -10.03 31.27
C ALA A 273 -12.11 -11.51 30.93
N GLU A 274 -11.89 -12.40 31.90
CA GLU A 274 -12.24 -13.83 31.80
C GLU A 274 -11.65 -14.54 30.54
N GLY A 275 -10.40 -14.23 30.19
CA GLY A 275 -9.75 -14.82 29.01
C GLY A 275 -10.30 -14.35 27.67
N ARG A 276 -11.14 -13.31 27.67
CA ARG A 276 -11.69 -12.66 26.48
C ARG A 276 -11.23 -11.21 26.38
N ILE A 277 -11.18 -10.72 25.15
CA ILE A 277 -11.02 -9.31 24.84
C ILE A 277 -12.29 -8.84 24.15
N THR A 278 -12.87 -7.77 24.67
CA THR A 278 -13.98 -7.05 24.05
C THR A 278 -13.44 -5.76 23.49
N MET A 279 -13.64 -5.51 22.20
CA MET A 279 -13.04 -4.39 21.46
C MET A 279 -14.09 -3.64 20.62
N PRO A 280 -13.85 -2.35 20.30
CA PRO A 280 -14.78 -1.58 19.48
C PRO A 280 -14.69 -1.98 18.01
N ARG A 281 -15.85 -2.08 17.35
CA ARG A 281 -15.96 -2.00 15.90
C ARG A 281 -16.46 -0.62 15.53
N LEU A 282 -15.58 0.22 14.96
CA LEU A 282 -15.95 1.57 14.55
C LEU A 282 -16.88 1.49 13.33
N ARG A 283 -18.08 2.06 13.46
CA ARG A 283 -19.06 2.06 12.38
C ARG A 283 -18.82 3.25 11.45
N ASN A 284 -19.01 3.02 10.15
CA ASN A 284 -18.98 4.02 9.09
C ASN A 284 -17.61 4.68 8.90
N ILE A 285 -17.05 4.54 7.70
CA ILE A 285 -15.80 5.22 7.33
C ILE A 285 -15.90 6.75 7.50
N ASN A 286 -17.09 7.34 7.32
CA ASN A 286 -17.36 8.77 7.46
C ASN A 286 -16.96 9.36 8.82
N LEU A 287 -16.99 8.56 9.89
CA LEU A 287 -16.50 8.99 11.20
C LEU A 287 -15.00 9.31 11.13
N ILE A 288 -14.21 8.43 10.51
CA ILE A 288 -12.76 8.60 10.36
C ILE A 288 -12.48 9.86 9.55
N TYR A 289 -13.20 10.09 8.46
CA TYR A 289 -13.09 11.33 7.67
C TYR A 289 -13.32 12.59 8.50
N ARG A 290 -14.36 12.60 9.34
CA ARG A 290 -14.66 13.74 10.21
C ARG A 290 -13.57 13.96 11.25
N LEU A 291 -13.14 12.89 11.92
CA LEU A 291 -12.07 12.95 12.93
C LEU A 291 -10.76 13.47 12.33
N VAL A 292 -10.34 12.94 11.17
CA VAL A 292 -9.13 13.40 10.48
C VAL A 292 -9.22 14.88 10.14
N ARG A 293 -10.36 15.33 9.58
CA ARG A 293 -10.59 16.75 9.26
C ARG A 293 -10.65 17.65 10.49
N GLU A 294 -11.10 17.14 11.64
CA GLU A 294 -11.07 17.86 12.91
C GLU A 294 -9.64 17.94 13.46
N PHE A 295 -8.89 16.84 13.42
CA PHE A 295 -7.51 16.80 13.89
C PHE A 295 -6.56 17.62 13.03
N GLU A 296 -6.80 17.72 11.72
CA GLU A 296 -6.04 18.61 10.82
C GLU A 296 -6.07 20.09 11.29
N LYS A 297 -7.17 20.52 11.92
CA LYS A 297 -7.33 21.90 12.44
C LYS A 297 -6.53 22.16 13.72
N ILE A 298 -6.01 21.12 14.36
CA ILE A 298 -5.18 21.24 15.56
C ILE A 298 -3.73 21.36 15.11
N ASP A 299 -3.09 22.50 15.36
CA ASP A 299 -1.75 22.81 14.83
C ASP A 299 -0.70 21.71 15.11
N ARG A 300 -0.74 21.09 16.29
CA ARG A 300 0.17 20.00 16.66
C ARG A 300 -0.08 18.68 15.93
N LEU A 301 -1.27 18.48 15.38
CA LEU A 301 -1.65 17.27 14.65
C LEU A 301 -1.71 17.46 13.13
N ARG A 302 -1.69 18.72 12.65
CA ARG A 302 -1.90 19.10 11.26
C ARG A 302 -1.11 18.22 10.28
N ASN A 303 0.19 18.07 10.50
CA ASN A 303 1.05 17.35 9.56
C ASN A 303 0.80 15.83 9.51
N LEU A 304 0.14 15.24 10.52
CA LEU A 304 -0.27 13.84 10.51
C LEU A 304 -1.62 13.62 9.81
N PHE A 305 -2.40 14.69 9.60
CA PHE A 305 -3.77 14.60 9.09
C PHE A 305 -4.03 15.56 7.93
N GLU A 306 -2.98 16.01 7.24
CA GLU A 306 -3.10 16.86 6.06
C GLU A 306 -3.57 16.01 4.86
N TYR A 307 -4.87 16.08 4.58
CA TYR A 307 -5.49 15.41 3.43
C TYR A 307 -6.28 16.42 2.61
N ARG A 308 -6.31 16.25 1.28
CA ARG A 308 -7.10 17.12 0.40
C ARG A 308 -8.56 16.70 0.39
N PHE A 309 -9.39 17.41 1.16
CA PHE A 309 -10.83 17.15 1.25
C PHE A 309 -11.66 17.88 0.20
N HIS A 310 -12.75 17.25 -0.23
CA HIS A 310 -13.86 17.87 -0.95
C HIS A 310 -15.22 17.42 -0.40
N ASN A 311 -16.29 18.16 -0.66
CA ASN A 311 -17.63 17.86 -0.15
C ASN A 311 -18.60 17.31 -1.23
N ARG A 312 -18.09 16.86 -2.38
CA ARG A 312 -18.90 16.37 -3.52
C ARG A 312 -19.87 15.24 -3.14
N TYR A 313 -19.60 14.51 -2.06
CA TYR A 313 -20.38 13.34 -1.61
C TYR A 313 -21.30 13.64 -0.41
N GLY A 314 -21.51 14.91 -0.05
CA GLY A 314 -22.35 15.30 1.09
C GLY A 314 -21.67 15.13 2.46
N PHE A 315 -20.39 14.78 2.49
CA PHE A 315 -19.54 14.74 3.68
C PHE A 315 -18.08 15.01 3.26
N PRO A 316 -17.16 15.37 4.19
CA PRO A 316 -15.76 15.57 3.85
C PRO A 316 -15.14 14.27 3.36
N TYR A 317 -14.63 14.26 2.13
CA TYR A 317 -14.03 13.09 1.53
C TYR A 317 -12.67 13.42 0.91
N SER A 318 -11.74 12.47 0.96
CA SER A 318 -10.39 12.53 0.40
C SER A 318 -10.06 11.16 -0.20
N ASP A 319 -9.72 11.11 -1.50
CA ASP A 319 -9.31 9.86 -2.15
C ASP A 319 -8.07 9.26 -1.49
N LYS A 320 -7.15 10.10 -1.01
CA LYS A 320 -5.93 9.64 -0.34
C LYS A 320 -6.22 9.01 1.03
N LEU A 321 -7.16 9.57 1.77
CA LEU A 321 -7.60 9.00 3.04
C LEU A 321 -8.30 7.64 2.83
N PHE A 322 -9.14 7.53 1.79
CA PHE A 322 -9.70 6.23 1.39
C PHE A 322 -8.60 5.21 1.12
N GLU A 323 -7.60 5.59 0.32
CA GLU A 323 -6.49 4.72 -0.03
C GLU A 323 -5.72 4.26 1.20
N ASP A 324 -5.41 5.16 2.13
CA ASP A 324 -4.65 4.82 3.33
C ASP A 324 -5.45 3.93 4.30
N ILE A 325 -6.77 4.12 4.41
CA ILE A 325 -7.65 3.21 5.17
C ILE A 325 -7.64 1.82 4.54
N GLN A 326 -7.84 1.74 3.21
CA GLN A 326 -7.81 0.46 2.49
C GLN A 326 -6.42 -0.21 2.55
N LEU A 327 -5.36 0.57 2.66
CA LEU A 327 -4.02 0.06 2.86
C LEU A 327 -3.83 -0.55 4.25
N LEU A 328 -4.32 0.10 5.31
CA LEU A 328 -4.31 -0.46 6.67
C LEU A 328 -5.06 -1.80 6.71
N VAL A 329 -6.19 -1.88 6.01
CA VAL A 329 -6.96 -3.14 5.87
C VAL A 329 -6.19 -4.18 5.08
N ALA A 330 -5.62 -3.80 3.94
CA ALA A 330 -4.84 -4.69 3.09
C ALA A 330 -3.60 -5.26 3.78
N MET A 331 -2.89 -4.44 4.56
CA MET A 331 -1.69 -4.84 5.31
C MET A 331 -2.02 -5.67 6.57
N GLY A 332 -3.30 -5.73 6.96
CA GLY A 332 -3.77 -6.51 8.11
C GLY A 332 -3.67 -5.77 9.45
N MET A 333 -3.53 -4.44 9.43
CA MET A 333 -3.51 -3.62 10.64
C MET A 333 -4.94 -3.39 11.17
N VAL A 334 -5.90 -3.27 10.26
CA VAL A 334 -7.32 -3.09 10.56
C VAL A 334 -8.10 -4.20 9.85
N ASP A 335 -9.08 -4.78 10.53
CA ASP A 335 -10.05 -5.68 9.93
C ASP A 335 -11.28 -4.88 9.49
N GLU A 336 -11.84 -5.23 8.35
CA GLU A 336 -13.00 -4.57 7.77
C GLU A 336 -14.13 -5.60 7.59
N ASP A 337 -15.12 -5.50 8.47
CA ASP A 337 -16.29 -6.37 8.52
C ASP A 337 -17.43 -5.76 7.69
N LEU A 338 -18.00 -6.57 6.78
CA LEU A 338 -19.16 -6.20 5.97
C LEU A 338 -20.47 -6.48 6.71
N ARG A 339 -21.35 -5.48 6.75
CA ARG A 339 -22.72 -5.57 7.28
C ARG A 339 -23.74 -5.21 6.22
N TYR A 340 -24.86 -5.90 6.24
CA TYR A 340 -26.02 -5.58 5.44
C TYR A 340 -27.09 -4.98 6.33
N PHE A 341 -27.77 -3.94 5.83
CA PHE A 341 -28.92 -3.37 6.49
C PHE A 341 -29.92 -2.90 5.45
N GLU A 342 -31.20 -2.92 5.80
CA GLU A 342 -32.26 -2.45 4.92
C GLU A 342 -32.52 -0.96 5.17
N LYS A 343 -32.59 -0.18 4.09
CA LYS A 343 -32.96 1.23 4.12
C LYS A 343 -33.83 1.55 2.92
N LYS A 344 -35.03 2.09 3.17
CA LYS A 344 -36.02 2.42 2.12
C LYS A 344 -36.34 1.24 1.18
N GLY A 345 -36.43 0.01 1.71
CA GLY A 345 -36.73 -1.18 0.92
C GLY A 345 -35.57 -1.70 0.06
N ARG A 346 -34.35 -1.17 0.25
CA ARG A 346 -33.12 -1.65 -0.42
C ARG A 346 -32.10 -2.12 0.60
N TRP A 347 -31.41 -3.20 0.27
CA TRP A 347 -30.26 -3.67 1.04
C TRP A 347 -29.05 -2.81 0.72
N GLN A 348 -28.45 -2.23 1.75
CA GLN A 348 -27.23 -1.45 1.67
C GLN A 348 -26.12 -2.15 2.45
N GLN A 349 -24.88 -1.93 2.02
CA GLN A 349 -23.71 -2.42 2.73
C GLN A 349 -23.14 -1.32 3.64
N ARG A 350 -22.59 -1.73 4.77
CA ARG A 350 -21.83 -0.88 5.68
C ARG A 350 -20.59 -1.63 6.14
N TYR A 351 -19.46 -0.95 6.13
CA TYR A 351 -18.23 -1.47 6.69
C TYR A 351 -18.01 -1.02 8.14
N GLU A 352 -17.53 -1.96 8.94
CA GLU A 352 -17.12 -1.75 10.33
C GLU A 352 -15.64 -2.09 10.48
N TYR A 353 -14.91 -1.25 11.21
CA TYR A 353 -13.45 -1.34 11.29
C TYR A 353 -13.01 -1.73 12.69
N VAL A 354 -12.11 -2.70 12.79
CA VAL A 354 -11.58 -3.23 14.06
C VAL A 354 -10.07 -3.26 14.00
N LEU A 355 -9.39 -2.75 15.02
CA LEU A 355 -7.93 -2.89 15.09
C LEU A 355 -7.58 -4.36 15.32
N THR A 356 -6.69 -4.93 14.50
CA THR A 356 -6.23 -6.32 14.66
C THR A 356 -5.17 -6.44 15.75
N SER A 357 -4.80 -7.66 16.13
CA SER A 357 -3.67 -7.89 17.03
C SER A 357 -2.36 -7.35 16.47
N ASP A 358 -2.12 -7.54 15.17
CA ASP A 358 -0.89 -7.08 14.52
C ASP A 358 -0.90 -5.55 14.38
N GLY A 359 -2.07 -4.96 14.12
CA GLY A 359 -2.26 -3.52 14.13
C GLY A 359 -2.05 -2.91 15.51
N LEU A 360 -2.51 -3.58 16.57
CA LEU A 360 -2.27 -3.19 17.96
C LEU A 360 -0.78 -3.24 18.30
N GLU A 361 -0.09 -4.31 17.89
CA GLU A 361 1.36 -4.46 18.08
C GLU A 361 2.13 -3.36 17.34
N TYR A 362 1.85 -3.18 16.03
CA TYR A 362 2.50 -2.14 15.23
C TYR A 362 2.22 -0.73 15.76
N ALA A 363 0.97 -0.43 16.13
CA ALA A 363 0.59 0.84 16.74
C ALA A 363 1.33 1.08 18.06
N GLY A 364 1.50 0.04 18.87
CA GLY A 364 2.29 0.08 20.11
C GLY A 364 3.76 0.40 19.87
N LEU A 365 4.34 -0.10 18.77
CA LEU A 365 5.74 0.21 18.38
C LEU A 365 5.93 1.66 17.93
N ILE A 366 4.93 2.27 17.29
CA ILE A 366 5.02 3.67 16.81
C ILE A 366 4.56 4.71 17.83
N ALA A 367 3.68 4.34 18.77
CA ALA A 367 3.11 5.24 19.76
C ALA A 367 4.15 6.08 20.54
N PRO A 368 5.33 5.55 20.95
CA PRO A 368 6.35 6.35 21.61
C PRO A 368 6.89 7.51 20.76
N SER A 369 6.97 7.34 19.44
CA SER A 369 7.43 8.40 18.51
C SER A 369 6.42 9.54 18.36
N TYR A 370 5.14 9.31 18.70
CA TYR A 370 4.04 10.26 18.56
C TYR A 370 3.36 10.55 19.90
N GLN A 371 4.10 10.50 21.01
CA GLN A 371 3.49 10.53 22.34
C GLN A 371 2.70 11.83 22.60
N ASN A 372 3.14 12.96 22.04
CA ASN A 372 2.47 14.25 22.24
C ASN A 372 1.15 14.31 21.45
N GLU A 373 1.20 13.87 20.19
CA GLU A 373 0.08 13.79 19.27
C GLU A 373 -0.97 12.79 19.78
N LEU A 374 -0.50 11.62 20.24
CA LEU A 374 -1.35 10.57 20.79
C LEU A 374 -2.16 11.05 22.00
N LYS A 375 -1.55 11.83 22.91
CA LYS A 375 -2.28 12.41 24.05
C LYS A 375 -3.42 13.32 23.61
N ILE A 376 -3.22 14.12 22.57
CA ILE A 376 -4.24 15.02 22.02
C ILE A 376 -5.38 14.21 21.41
N ILE A 377 -5.05 13.20 20.60
CA ILE A 377 -6.03 12.29 19.98
C ILE A 377 -6.85 11.58 21.07
N GLU A 378 -6.19 10.99 22.08
CA GLU A 378 -6.86 10.28 23.18
C GLU A 378 -7.81 11.18 23.96
N ASN A 379 -7.37 12.39 24.31
CA ASN A 379 -8.20 13.36 25.03
C ASN A 379 -9.43 13.75 24.22
N HIS A 380 -9.28 14.02 22.92
CA HIS A 380 -10.41 14.36 22.05
C HIS A 380 -11.42 13.23 21.95
N LEU A 381 -10.95 11.99 21.74
CA LEU A 381 -11.83 10.81 21.67
C LEU A 381 -12.51 10.53 23.01
N ALA A 382 -11.82 10.74 24.14
CA ALA A 382 -12.39 10.55 25.47
C ALA A 382 -13.51 11.54 25.78
N ILE A 383 -13.33 12.82 25.45
CA ILE A 383 -14.36 13.87 25.59
C ILE A 383 -15.56 13.54 24.70
N ASN A 384 -15.32 13.11 23.47
CA ASN A 384 -16.35 12.83 22.47
C ASN A 384 -16.81 11.36 22.44
N LYS A 385 -16.50 10.56 23.46
CA LYS A 385 -16.70 9.09 23.43
C LYS A 385 -18.13 8.65 23.16
N HIS A 386 -19.12 9.49 23.49
CA HIS A 386 -20.54 9.20 23.30
C HIS A 386 -21.01 9.44 21.86
N SER A 387 -20.29 10.25 21.07
CA SER A 387 -20.61 10.52 19.66
C SER A 387 -19.91 9.58 18.68
N ILE A 388 -19.06 8.67 19.16
CA ILE A 388 -18.34 7.67 18.35
C ILE A 388 -19.25 6.44 18.13
N PRO A 389 -19.88 6.28 16.96
CA PRO A 389 -20.72 5.12 16.68
C PRO A 389 -19.88 3.85 16.59
N ARG A 390 -20.20 2.88 17.43
CA ARG A 390 -19.45 1.61 17.50
C ARG A 390 -20.34 0.46 17.96
N ASP A 391 -19.96 -0.73 17.53
CA ASP A 391 -20.35 -1.97 18.18
C ASP A 391 -19.24 -2.49 19.08
N MET A 392 -19.57 -3.44 19.95
CA MET A 392 -18.58 -4.15 20.77
C MET A 392 -18.55 -5.61 20.32
N VAL A 393 -17.36 -6.12 20.04
CA VAL A 393 -17.15 -7.55 19.72
C VAL A 393 -16.29 -8.19 20.80
N SER A 394 -16.72 -9.35 21.30
CA SER A 394 -15.98 -10.13 22.28
C SER A 394 -15.41 -11.38 21.65
N ILE A 395 -14.11 -11.60 21.74
CA ILE A 395 -13.40 -12.78 21.22
C ILE A 395 -12.46 -13.35 22.28
N ALA A 396 -12.16 -14.65 22.18
CA ALA A 396 -11.17 -15.28 23.04
C ALA A 396 -9.79 -14.62 22.84
N LYS A 397 -9.12 -14.28 23.94
CA LYS A 397 -7.82 -13.58 23.93
C LYS A 397 -6.77 -14.35 23.12
N ASN A 398 -6.73 -15.67 23.27
CA ASN A 398 -5.79 -16.55 22.56
C ASN A 398 -6.02 -16.50 21.04
N ARG A 399 -7.28 -16.37 20.61
CA ARG A 399 -7.64 -16.24 19.18
C ARG A 399 -7.25 -14.86 18.65
N TYR A 400 -7.48 -13.81 19.43
CA TYR A 400 -7.09 -12.45 19.05
C TYR A 400 -5.58 -12.35 18.88
N LYS A 401 -4.81 -12.77 19.89
CA LYS A 401 -3.35 -12.72 19.89
C LYS A 401 -2.67 -13.78 19.02
N LYS A 402 -3.46 -14.66 18.39
CA LYS A 402 -2.96 -15.79 17.57
C LYS A 402 -1.99 -16.71 18.32
N GLU A 403 -2.15 -16.85 19.64
CA GLU A 403 -1.25 -17.60 20.53
C GLU A 403 -1.32 -19.13 20.34
N LEU A 404 -2.36 -19.64 19.68
CA LEU A 404 -2.58 -21.08 19.47
C LEU A 404 -1.66 -21.75 18.41
N ASN A 405 -0.93 -20.98 17.59
CA ASN A 405 -0.13 -21.52 16.48
C ASN A 405 1.40 -21.43 16.64
N LYS A 406 1.93 -20.88 17.73
CA LYS A 406 3.39 -20.79 17.92
C LYS A 406 4.06 -22.13 18.32
N GLY A 407 3.28 -23.12 18.75
CA GLY A 407 3.80 -24.44 19.15
C GLY A 407 3.96 -25.48 18.03
N LEU A 408 3.44 -25.22 16.82
CA LEU A 408 3.47 -26.16 15.69
C LEU A 408 4.29 -25.66 14.49
N ALA A 409 4.71 -24.39 14.48
CA ALA A 409 5.48 -23.78 13.40
C ALA A 409 7.02 -23.90 13.59
N SER A 410 7.50 -24.63 14.60
CA SER A 410 8.93 -24.91 14.81
C SER A 410 9.44 -26.15 14.05
N HIS A 411 8.62 -26.73 13.18
CA HIS A 411 8.97 -27.89 12.35
C HIS A 411 8.43 -27.74 10.92
N LEU A 412 8.87 -26.71 10.21
CA LEU A 412 8.89 -26.57 8.75
C LEU A 412 9.91 -25.47 8.41
#